data_AF-A0A6A5AD55-F1
#
_entry.id   AF-A0A6A5AD55-F1
#
_cell.length_a   1.000
_cell.length_b   1.000
_cell.length_c   1.000
_cell.angle_alpha   90.00
_cell.angle_beta   90.00
_cell.angle_gamma   90.00
#
_symmetry.space_group_name_H-M   'P 1'
#
loop_
_entity.id
_entity.type
_entity.pdbx_description
1 polymer ?
#
loop_
_entity_poly.entity_id
_entity_poly.type
_entity_poly.pdbx_seq_one_letter_code
_entity_poly.pdbx_strand_id
1 'polypeptide(L)'
;MATPDGRTARHWRHLQAQRRQAESNCSIAQDTPTIQTMWAERLRHLDALQGILPESQQPSSEAPPKESLQPNIYVLVHGNNSTPADFDKLARCLYRSHAPDECVVLQSAGNTGYLTRRGIAVCGTVLAIEVLDFLLRYDVDPTQPRQLSIVGHSFGGLIARYSLVLLQHILSALCITPVSFATLCTPHLGSRRPGGGMWKVYSFATSVGLDCACM
;
A
#
# COMPACT_ATOMS: atom_id res chain seq x y z
N MET A 1 25.13 30.60 -2.53
CA MET A 1 24.02 29.62 -2.45
C MET A 1 24.53 28.42 -1.69
N ALA A 2 23.99 28.15 -0.49
CA ALA A 2 24.38 26.96 0.27
C ALA A 2 23.95 25.72 -0.51
N THR A 3 24.86 24.76 -0.68
CA THR A 3 24.51 23.46 -1.25
C THR A 3 23.45 22.82 -0.36
N PRO A 4 22.32 22.32 -0.92
CA PRO A 4 21.33 21.64 -0.10
C PRO A 4 21.99 20.47 0.63
N ASP A 5 21.66 20.32 1.92
CA ASP A 5 21.95 19.12 2.69
C ASP A 5 21.57 17.89 1.85
N GLY A 6 22.43 16.86 1.85
CA GLY A 6 22.19 15.59 1.14
C GLY A 6 20.81 14.98 1.43
N ARG A 7 20.26 15.18 2.63
CA ARG A 7 18.90 14.79 3.01
C ARG A 7 17.83 15.55 2.26
N THR A 8 17.94 16.87 2.17
CA THR A 8 17.02 17.70 1.38
C THR A 8 17.04 17.28 -0.10
N ALA A 9 18.23 17.01 -0.64
CA ALA A 9 18.37 16.52 -2.01
C ALA A 9 17.73 15.12 -2.21
N ARG A 10 17.89 14.19 -1.25
CA ARG A 10 17.23 12.88 -1.28
C ARG A 10 15.72 13.00 -1.20
N HIS A 11 15.20 13.80 -0.27
CA HIS A 11 13.78 14.03 -0.13
C HIS A 11 13.16 14.61 -1.41
N TRP A 12 13.83 15.59 -2.04
CA TRP A 12 13.40 16.13 -3.32
C TRP A 12 13.34 15.07 -4.44
N ARG A 13 14.37 14.23 -4.55
CA ARG A 13 14.39 13.10 -5.50
C ARG A 13 13.27 12.10 -5.23
N HIS A 14 12.96 11.84 -3.95
CA HIS A 14 11.85 10.99 -3.55
C HIS A 14 10.51 11.59 -4.03
N LEU A 15 10.23 12.87 -3.76
CA LEU A 15 9.03 13.54 -4.26
C LEU A 15 8.91 13.47 -5.79
N GLN A 16 10.02 13.71 -6.52
CA GLN A 16 10.04 13.58 -7.98
C GLN A 16 9.77 12.15 -8.47
N ALA A 17 10.27 11.13 -7.77
CA ALA A 17 9.97 9.74 -8.08
C ALA A 17 8.49 9.39 -7.87
N GLN A 18 7.89 9.92 -6.79
CA GLN A 18 6.47 9.75 -6.50
C GLN A 18 5.58 10.46 -7.53
N ARG A 19 5.97 11.66 -7.97
CA ARG A 19 5.26 12.41 -9.01
C ARG A 19 5.25 11.63 -10.33
N ARG A 20 6.41 11.13 -10.77
CA ARG A 20 6.51 10.27 -11.96
C ARG A 20 5.69 8.98 -11.85
N GLN A 21 5.67 8.36 -10.66
CA GLN A 21 4.81 7.20 -10.40
C GLN A 21 3.31 7.55 -10.56
N ALA A 22 2.87 8.70 -10.03
CA ALA A 22 1.49 9.15 -10.14
C ALA A 22 1.10 9.48 -11.60
N GLU A 23 1.99 10.11 -12.37
CA GLU A 23 1.78 10.34 -13.82
C GLU A 23 1.60 9.02 -14.58
N SER A 24 2.46 8.03 -14.32
CA SER A 24 2.34 6.70 -14.91
C SER A 24 1.01 6.04 -14.53
N ASN A 25 0.58 6.18 -13.28
CA ASN A 25 -0.68 5.60 -12.81
C ASN A 25 -1.93 6.29 -13.41
N CYS A 26 -1.86 7.59 -13.71
CA CYS A 26 -2.90 8.27 -14.49
C CYS A 26 -3.08 7.62 -15.87
N SER A 27 -1.98 7.25 -16.54
CA SER A 27 -2.03 6.56 -17.83
C SER A 27 -2.59 5.13 -17.72
N ILE A 28 -2.35 4.44 -16.61
CA ILE A 28 -2.92 3.09 -16.36
C ILE A 28 -4.43 3.17 -16.09
N ALA A 29 -4.91 4.25 -15.47
CA ALA A 29 -6.28 4.41 -15.01
C ALA A 29 -7.28 4.90 -16.08
N GLN A 30 -6.94 4.84 -17.38
CA GLN A 30 -7.72 5.44 -18.48
C GLN A 30 -9.21 5.05 -18.51
N ASP A 31 -9.56 3.87 -18.00
CA ASP A 31 -10.94 3.35 -18.08
C ASP A 31 -11.75 3.52 -16.78
N THR A 32 -11.21 4.16 -15.73
CA THR A 32 -11.92 4.29 -14.44
C THR A 32 -11.85 5.73 -13.90
N PRO A 33 -12.91 6.55 -14.09
CA PRO A 33 -12.92 7.97 -13.70
C PRO A 33 -12.59 8.22 -12.22
N THR A 34 -13.05 7.34 -11.33
CA THR A 34 -12.74 7.42 -9.90
C THR A 34 -11.24 7.31 -9.64
N ILE A 35 -10.56 6.34 -10.26
CA ILE A 35 -9.12 6.10 -10.07
C ILE A 35 -8.31 7.24 -10.71
N GLN A 36 -8.74 7.77 -11.86
CA GLN A 36 -8.14 8.96 -12.45
C GLN A 36 -8.20 10.15 -11.50
N THR A 37 -9.36 10.38 -10.88
CA THR A 37 -9.55 11.48 -9.92
C THR A 37 -8.60 11.33 -8.74
N MET A 38 -8.44 10.11 -8.20
CA MET A 38 -7.51 9.83 -7.10
C MET A 38 -6.05 10.15 -7.46
N TRP A 39 -5.59 9.74 -8.65
CA TRP A 39 -4.22 10.04 -9.08
C TRP A 39 -4.01 11.51 -9.44
N ALA A 40 -5.01 12.17 -10.02
CA ALA A 40 -4.98 13.61 -10.28
C ALA A 40 -4.91 14.42 -8.97
N GLU A 41 -5.66 14.02 -7.95
CA GLU A 41 -5.58 14.62 -6.62
C GLU A 41 -4.21 14.41 -5.98
N ARG A 42 -3.64 13.20 -6.09
CA ARG A 42 -2.27 12.94 -5.64
C ARG A 42 -1.24 13.82 -6.35
N LEU A 43 -1.35 14.00 -7.67
CA LEU A 43 -0.44 14.87 -8.42
C LEU A 43 -0.48 16.30 -7.89
N ARG A 44 -1.69 16.85 -7.68
CA ARG A 44 -1.84 18.19 -7.07
C ARG A 44 -1.19 18.26 -5.69
N HIS A 45 -1.36 17.24 -4.86
CA HIS A 45 -0.72 17.19 -3.54
C HIS A 45 0.82 17.20 -3.64
N LEU A 46 1.39 16.39 -4.54
CA LEU A 46 2.84 16.34 -4.75
C LEU A 46 3.40 17.64 -5.34
N ASP A 47 2.68 18.28 -6.27
CA ASP A 47 3.04 19.58 -6.82
C ASP A 47 3.00 20.68 -5.71
N ALA A 48 2.06 20.58 -4.76
CA ALA A 48 2.01 21.46 -3.60
C ALA A 48 3.25 21.31 -2.71
N LEU A 49 3.64 20.06 -2.40
CA LEU A 49 4.83 19.76 -1.59
C LEU A 49 6.14 20.20 -2.26
N GLN A 50 6.18 20.20 -3.60
CA GLN A 50 7.32 20.70 -4.37
C GLN A 50 7.34 22.23 -4.52
N GLY A 51 6.33 22.93 -3.98
CA GLY A 51 6.20 24.38 -4.14
C GLY A 51 5.89 24.82 -5.57
N ILE A 52 5.35 23.92 -6.40
CA ILE A 52 4.97 24.21 -7.80
C ILE A 52 3.61 24.93 -7.86
N LEU A 53 2.72 24.69 -6.88
CA LEU A 53 1.43 25.38 -6.79
C LEU A 53 1.57 26.81 -6.21
N PRO A 54 0.61 27.72 -6.51
CA PRO A 54 0.56 29.06 -5.94
C PRO A 54 0.59 29.04 -4.41
N GLU A 55 1.26 30.02 -3.79
CA GLU A 55 1.46 30.12 -2.33
C GLU A 55 0.14 30.07 -1.53
N SER A 56 -0.98 30.52 -2.11
CA SER A 56 -2.32 30.43 -1.53
C SER A 56 -2.88 29.00 -1.40
N GLN A 57 -2.26 28.01 -2.05
CA GLN A 57 -2.65 26.60 -2.07
C GLN A 57 -1.56 25.66 -1.54
N GLN A 58 -0.43 26.20 -1.04
CA GLN A 58 0.65 25.40 -0.49
C GLN A 58 0.34 24.99 0.97
N PRO A 59 0.50 23.71 1.34
CA PRO A 59 0.52 23.33 2.75
C PRO A 59 1.74 23.95 3.44
N SER A 60 1.67 24.14 4.76
CA SER A 60 2.81 24.60 5.58
C SER A 60 4.04 23.75 5.27
N SER A 61 5.13 24.36 4.79
CA SER A 61 6.39 23.72 4.36
C SER A 61 6.71 22.48 5.19
N GLU A 62 6.56 21.30 4.56
CA GLU A 62 6.85 20.03 5.23
C GLU A 62 8.38 19.84 5.24
N ALA A 63 8.96 19.88 6.44
CA ALA A 63 10.38 19.67 6.62
C ALA A 63 10.76 18.25 6.17
N PRO A 64 11.96 18.03 5.60
CA PRO A 64 12.37 16.70 5.16
C PRO A 64 12.34 15.70 6.33
N PRO A 65 11.96 14.44 6.07
CA PRO A 65 11.95 13.37 7.06
C PRO A 65 13.25 13.28 7.85
N LYS A 66 13.12 13.10 9.17
CA LYS A 66 14.29 12.98 10.06
C LYS A 66 14.82 11.56 10.17
N GLU A 67 13.93 10.57 10.05
CA GLU A 67 14.19 9.15 10.28
C GLU A 67 14.53 8.44 8.96
N SER A 68 15.51 7.54 9.00
CA SER A 68 15.86 6.70 7.85
C SER A 68 14.90 5.52 7.75
N LEU A 69 14.50 5.17 6.54
CA LEU A 69 13.67 3.98 6.29
C LEU A 69 14.47 2.71 6.62
N GLN A 70 13.86 1.84 7.43
CA GLN A 70 14.45 0.58 7.90
C GLN A 70 14.69 -0.43 6.75
N PRO A 71 15.63 -1.39 6.91
CA PRO A 71 15.95 -2.38 5.89
C PRO A 71 14.78 -3.27 5.47
N ASN A 72 13.95 -3.71 6.42
CA ASN A 72 12.84 -4.63 6.17
C ASN A 72 11.49 -3.91 6.27
N ILE A 73 10.73 -3.89 5.19
CA ILE A 73 9.43 -3.22 5.09
C ILE A 73 8.35 -4.28 4.94
N TYR A 74 7.38 -4.27 5.86
CA TYR A 74 6.22 -5.16 5.80
C TYR A 74 4.95 -4.37 5.54
N VAL A 75 4.16 -4.81 4.56
CA VAL A 75 2.82 -4.26 4.30
C VAL A 75 1.78 -5.35 4.57
N LEU A 76 0.91 -5.13 5.56
CA LEU A 76 -0.10 -6.08 5.99
C LEU A 76 -1.49 -5.59 5.55
N VAL A 77 -2.21 -6.40 4.78
CA VAL A 77 -3.44 -6.01 4.08
C VAL A 77 -4.61 -6.88 4.51
N HIS A 78 -5.53 -6.31 5.29
CA HIS A 78 -6.65 -7.03 5.91
C HIS A 78 -7.71 -7.52 4.91
N GLY A 79 -8.56 -8.43 5.37
CA GLY A 79 -9.62 -9.04 4.58
C GLY A 79 -10.88 -8.17 4.45
N ASN A 80 -11.87 -8.70 3.73
CA ASN A 80 -13.15 -8.04 3.48
C ASN A 80 -13.88 -7.72 4.80
N ASN A 81 -14.41 -6.50 4.93
CA ASN A 81 -15.19 -6.05 6.09
C ASN A 81 -14.44 -6.20 7.43
N SER A 82 -13.11 -6.12 7.40
CA SER A 82 -12.25 -6.21 8.57
C SER A 82 -11.41 -4.95 8.80
N THR A 83 -10.47 -5.01 9.76
CA THR A 83 -9.66 -3.87 10.21
C THR A 83 -8.17 -4.24 10.25
N PRO A 84 -7.26 -3.25 10.33
CA PRO A 84 -5.83 -3.49 10.55
C PRO A 84 -5.51 -4.36 11.77
N ALA A 85 -6.37 -4.36 12.79
CA ALA A 85 -6.15 -5.02 14.07
C ALA A 85 -6.05 -6.55 13.96
N ASP A 86 -6.61 -7.14 12.89
CA ASP A 86 -6.44 -8.57 12.58
C ASP A 86 -4.97 -8.99 12.50
N PHE A 87 -4.10 -8.05 12.12
CA PHE A 87 -2.67 -8.28 11.97
C PHE A 87 -1.83 -7.88 13.19
N ASP A 88 -2.41 -7.41 14.30
CA ASP A 88 -1.65 -6.95 15.48
C ASP A 88 -0.71 -8.02 16.04
N LYS A 89 -1.17 -9.27 16.07
CA LYS A 89 -0.33 -10.39 16.50
C LYS A 89 0.84 -10.61 15.54
N LEU A 90 0.60 -10.57 14.23
CA LEU A 90 1.65 -10.73 13.23
C LEU A 90 2.66 -9.57 13.28
N ALA A 91 2.19 -8.32 13.36
CA ALA A 91 3.04 -7.14 13.48
C ALA A 91 3.95 -7.23 14.71
N ARG A 92 3.38 -7.59 15.87
CA ARG A 92 4.18 -7.81 17.10
C ARG A 92 5.23 -8.93 16.93
N CYS A 93 4.87 -10.02 16.25
CA CYS A 93 5.84 -11.09 15.97
C CYS A 93 6.95 -10.61 15.04
N LEU A 94 6.63 -9.84 14.00
CA LEU A 94 7.63 -9.26 13.10
C LEU A 94 8.63 -8.38 13.87
N TYR A 95 8.13 -7.42 14.66
CA TYR A 95 9.01 -6.56 15.47
C TYR A 95 9.86 -7.32 16.49
N ARG A 96 9.39 -8.47 17.00
CA ARG A 96 10.16 -9.32 17.93
C ARG A 96 11.21 -10.19 17.23
N SER A 97 11.03 -10.46 15.95
CA SER A 97 11.94 -11.29 15.14
C SER A 97 13.10 -10.50 14.53
N HIS A 98 13.09 -9.17 14.69
CA HIS A 98 14.10 -8.25 14.17
C HIS A 98 14.74 -7.48 15.32
N ALA A 99 15.99 -7.04 15.15
CA ALA A 99 16.60 -6.12 16.11
C ALA A 99 15.89 -4.74 16.04
N PRO A 100 16.06 -3.87 17.05
CA PRO A 100 15.56 -2.50 16.98
C PRO A 100 16.00 -1.81 15.68
N ASP A 101 15.07 -1.08 15.05
CA ASP A 101 15.28 -0.34 13.80
C ASP A 101 15.62 -1.18 12.55
N GLU A 102 15.51 -2.52 12.60
CA GLU A 102 15.72 -3.37 11.42
C GLU A 102 14.46 -3.57 10.56
N CYS A 103 13.27 -3.32 11.11
CA CYS A 103 12.03 -3.45 10.38
C CYS A 103 10.99 -2.38 10.69
N VAL A 104 10.12 -2.16 9.72
CA VAL A 104 8.93 -1.32 9.86
C VAL A 104 7.72 -2.01 9.25
N VAL A 105 6.57 -1.86 9.90
CA VAL A 105 5.33 -2.52 9.51
C VAL A 105 4.26 -1.47 9.24
N LEU A 106 3.72 -1.49 8.02
CA LEU A 106 2.50 -0.80 7.63
C LEU A 106 1.32 -1.78 7.72
N GLN A 107 0.49 -1.65 8.76
CA GLN A 107 -0.83 -2.28 8.81
C GLN A 107 -1.82 -1.38 8.06
N SER A 108 -2.16 -1.74 6.82
CA SER A 108 -3.00 -0.93 5.93
C SER A 108 -4.37 -0.68 6.52
N ALA A 109 -4.76 0.58 6.66
CA ALA A 109 -6.03 1.04 7.22
C ALA A 109 -6.96 1.70 6.18
N GLY A 110 -6.45 2.04 4.99
CA GLY A 110 -7.19 2.76 3.96
C GLY A 110 -8.47 2.06 3.45
N ASN A 111 -8.62 0.76 3.72
CA ASN A 111 -9.77 -0.04 3.29
C ASN A 111 -10.61 -0.61 4.44
N THR A 112 -10.52 -0.05 5.65
CA THR A 112 -11.20 -0.58 6.85
C THR A 112 -12.72 -0.75 6.69
N GLY A 113 -13.24 -1.88 7.17
CA GLY A 113 -14.66 -2.15 7.28
C GLY A 113 -15.38 -2.17 5.94
N TYR A 114 -16.46 -1.38 5.83
CA TYR A 114 -17.28 -1.33 4.61
C TYR A 114 -16.51 -0.82 3.38
N LEU A 115 -15.38 -0.11 3.58
CA LEU A 115 -14.58 0.44 2.48
C LEU A 115 -14.02 -0.62 1.54
N THR A 116 -13.89 -1.88 1.98
CA THR A 116 -13.51 -3.01 1.11
C THR A 116 -14.51 -3.29 -0.01
N ARG A 117 -15.75 -2.80 0.11
CA ARG A 117 -16.83 -3.03 -0.87
C ARG A 117 -16.71 -2.15 -2.12
N ARG A 118 -15.77 -1.19 -2.15
CA ARG A 118 -15.49 -0.34 -3.32
C ARG A 118 -14.87 -1.10 -4.50
N GLY A 119 -14.54 -2.38 -4.31
CA GLY A 119 -13.95 -3.24 -5.33
C GLY A 119 -12.43 -3.19 -5.33
N ILE A 120 -11.81 -4.19 -5.98
CA ILE A 120 -10.37 -4.43 -5.94
C ILE A 120 -9.58 -3.25 -6.50
N ALA A 121 -10.03 -2.67 -7.63
CA ALA A 121 -9.32 -1.61 -8.29
C ALA A 121 -9.20 -0.36 -7.40
N VAL A 122 -10.32 0.14 -6.87
CA VAL A 122 -10.34 1.29 -5.96
C VAL A 122 -9.54 0.98 -4.68
N CYS A 123 -9.78 -0.18 -4.06
CA CYS A 123 -9.08 -0.54 -2.82
C CYS A 123 -7.57 -0.66 -3.03
N GLY A 124 -7.14 -1.23 -4.17
CA GLY A 124 -5.73 -1.39 -4.51
C GLY A 124 -5.06 -0.05 -4.85
N THR A 125 -5.79 0.89 -5.48
CA THR A 125 -5.32 2.28 -5.63
C THR A 125 -5.15 2.95 -4.26
N VAL A 126 -6.12 2.80 -3.36
CA VAL A 126 -6.02 3.33 -1.98
C VAL A 126 -4.80 2.75 -1.26
N LEU A 127 -4.58 1.43 -1.35
CA LEU A 127 -3.41 0.79 -0.75
C LEU A 127 -2.10 1.31 -1.35
N ALA A 128 -2.03 1.51 -2.68
CA ALA A 128 -0.84 2.06 -3.32
C ALA A 128 -0.53 3.48 -2.82
N ILE A 129 -1.55 4.34 -2.74
CA ILE A 129 -1.43 5.70 -2.17
C ILE A 129 -0.95 5.63 -0.72
N GLU A 130 -1.53 4.77 0.10
CA GLU A 130 -1.14 4.59 1.51
C GLU A 130 0.32 4.13 1.65
N VAL A 131 0.78 3.20 0.82
CA VAL A 131 2.20 2.77 0.79
C VAL A 131 3.11 3.92 0.37
N LEU A 132 2.73 4.68 -0.65
CA LEU A 132 3.51 5.83 -1.12
C LEU A 132 3.63 6.92 -0.04
N ASP A 133 2.53 7.23 0.64
CA ASP A 133 2.51 8.20 1.74
C ASP A 133 3.30 7.69 2.95
N PHE A 134 3.22 6.38 3.23
CA PHE A 134 4.04 5.76 4.25
C PHE A 134 5.54 5.90 3.96
N LEU A 135 5.97 5.67 2.70
CA LEU A 135 7.36 5.83 2.30
C LEU A 135 7.82 7.30 2.42
N LEU A 136 6.97 8.29 2.08
CA LEU A 136 7.32 9.71 2.18
C LEU A 136 7.71 10.17 3.59
N ARG A 137 7.26 9.46 4.64
CA ARG A 137 7.58 9.76 6.03
C ARG A 137 9.04 9.51 6.39
N TYR A 138 9.79 8.84 5.52
CA TYR A 138 11.17 8.43 5.77
C TYR A 138 12.13 9.04 4.76
N ASP A 139 13.36 9.25 5.23
CA ASP A 139 14.52 9.49 4.39
C ASP A 139 15.00 8.15 3.80
N VAL A 140 15.18 8.11 2.48
CA VAL A 140 15.51 6.87 1.77
C VAL A 140 16.85 7.05 1.06
N ASP A 141 17.88 6.43 1.62
CA ASP A 141 19.21 6.41 1.03
C ASP A 141 19.32 5.33 -0.05
N PRO A 142 19.51 5.66 -1.33
CA PRO A 142 19.60 4.67 -2.42
C PRO A 142 20.83 3.75 -2.31
N THR A 143 21.83 4.09 -1.49
CA THR A 143 23.01 3.23 -1.26
C THR A 143 22.72 2.03 -0.35
N GLN A 144 21.59 2.07 0.36
CA GLN A 144 21.16 1.02 1.28
C GLN A 144 19.95 0.29 0.69
N PRO A 145 20.11 -0.92 0.13
CA PRO A 145 18.99 -1.66 -0.42
C PRO A 145 18.01 -2.05 0.68
N ARG A 146 16.72 -1.98 0.37
CA ARG A 146 15.64 -2.30 1.29
C ARG A 146 14.78 -3.41 0.72
N GLN A 147 14.18 -4.20 1.60
CA GLN A 147 13.39 -5.36 1.24
C GLN A 147 11.92 -5.11 1.56
N LEU A 148 11.05 -5.32 0.58
CA LEU A 148 9.60 -5.21 0.73
C LEU A 148 8.96 -6.60 0.78
N SER A 149 8.20 -6.85 1.83
CA SER A 149 7.35 -8.02 2.00
C SER A 149 5.90 -7.61 2.16
N ILE A 150 5.00 -8.26 1.42
CA ILE A 150 3.55 -7.99 1.51
C ILE A 150 2.83 -9.25 1.98
N VAL A 151 1.94 -9.09 2.97
CA VAL A 151 1.07 -10.14 3.47
C VAL A 151 -0.39 -9.72 3.32
N GLY A 152 -1.16 -10.47 2.53
CA GLY A 152 -2.58 -10.20 2.33
C GLY A 152 -3.47 -11.32 2.86
N HIS A 153 -4.49 -10.99 3.65
CA HIS A 153 -5.49 -11.95 4.10
C HIS A 153 -6.78 -11.87 3.27
N SER A 154 -7.23 -13.01 2.73
CA SER A 154 -8.47 -13.14 1.96
C SER A 154 -8.57 -12.09 0.85
N PHE A 155 -9.60 -11.24 0.87
CA PHE A 155 -9.75 -10.14 -0.09
C PHE A 155 -8.53 -9.20 -0.14
N GLY A 156 -7.80 -9.04 0.96
CA GLY A 156 -6.59 -8.23 1.06
C GLY A 156 -5.46 -8.68 0.13
N GLY A 157 -5.36 -9.99 -0.17
CA GLY A 157 -4.37 -10.48 -1.13
C GLY A 157 -4.66 -10.04 -2.58
N LEU A 158 -5.94 -9.86 -2.94
CA LEU A 158 -6.32 -9.32 -4.24
C LEU A 158 -6.03 -7.82 -4.33
N ILE A 159 -6.32 -7.09 -3.25
CA ILE A 159 -5.99 -5.66 -3.11
C ILE A 159 -4.48 -5.45 -3.26
N ALA A 160 -3.69 -6.22 -2.52
CA ALA A 160 -2.22 -6.19 -2.55
C ALA A 160 -1.65 -6.51 -3.94
N ARG A 161 -2.22 -7.50 -4.63
CA ARG A 161 -1.81 -7.85 -5.99
C ARG A 161 -2.05 -6.69 -6.97
N TYR A 162 -3.19 -6.00 -6.85
CA TYR A 162 -3.50 -4.85 -7.69
C TYR A 162 -2.57 -3.66 -7.41
N SER A 163 -2.27 -3.37 -6.14
CA SER A 163 -1.43 -2.23 -5.76
C SER A 163 0.01 -2.36 -6.24
N LEU A 164 0.55 -3.57 -6.39
CA LEU A 164 1.92 -3.80 -6.83
C LEU A 164 2.26 -3.14 -8.17
N VAL A 165 1.33 -3.19 -9.14
CA VAL A 165 1.51 -2.55 -10.45
C VAL A 165 1.67 -1.04 -10.31
N LEU A 166 0.94 -0.45 -9.36
CA LEU A 166 0.91 1.00 -9.10
C LEU A 166 2.11 1.49 -8.26
N LEU A 167 3.01 0.58 -7.87
CA LEU A 167 4.20 0.85 -7.05
C LEU A 167 5.51 0.53 -7.78
N GLN A 168 5.47 -0.04 -9.00
CA GLN A 168 6.68 -0.55 -9.66
C GLN A 168 7.78 0.50 -9.85
N HIS A 169 7.41 1.71 -10.27
CA HIS A 169 8.36 2.78 -10.55
C HIS A 169 8.99 3.30 -9.24
N ILE A 170 8.21 3.46 -8.17
CA ILE A 170 8.75 3.95 -6.90
C ILE A 170 9.71 2.95 -6.25
N LEU A 171 9.40 1.65 -6.33
CA LEU A 171 10.24 0.61 -5.74
C LEU A 171 11.61 0.55 -6.42
N SER A 172 11.63 0.65 -7.75
CA SER A 172 12.88 0.76 -8.50
C SER A 172 13.64 2.05 -8.19
N ALA A 173 12.96 3.20 -8.18
CA ALA A 173 13.58 4.50 -7.95
C ALA A 173 14.20 4.66 -6.55
N LEU A 174 13.66 3.95 -5.55
CA LEU A 174 14.11 3.99 -4.16
C LEU A 174 15.00 2.80 -3.76
N CYS A 175 15.41 1.96 -4.71
CA CYS A 175 16.20 0.75 -4.45
C CYS A 175 15.54 -0.20 -3.42
N ILE A 176 14.21 -0.30 -3.48
CA ILE A 176 13.42 -1.22 -2.66
C ILE A 176 13.12 -2.48 -3.50
N THR A 177 13.64 -3.62 -3.07
CA THR A 177 13.45 -4.91 -3.72
C THR A 177 12.26 -5.65 -3.10
N PRO A 178 11.22 -6.00 -3.87
CA PRO A 178 10.20 -6.94 -3.40
C PRO A 178 10.82 -8.32 -3.18
N VAL A 179 10.72 -8.86 -1.97
CA VAL A 179 11.31 -10.17 -1.61
C VAL A 179 10.25 -11.23 -1.28
N SER A 180 9.08 -10.83 -0.81
CA SER A 180 8.02 -11.77 -0.42
C SER A 180 6.63 -11.25 -0.72
N PHE A 181 5.80 -12.11 -1.29
CA PHE A 181 4.37 -11.88 -1.48
C PHE A 181 3.61 -13.09 -0.95
N ALA A 182 3.11 -12.98 0.28
CA ALA A 182 2.39 -14.04 0.96
C ALA A 182 0.90 -13.72 1.03
N THR A 183 0.05 -14.70 0.75
CA THR A 183 -1.40 -14.52 0.85
C THR A 183 -2.06 -15.66 1.58
N LEU A 184 -2.96 -15.34 2.51
CA LEU A 184 -3.66 -16.29 3.37
C LEU A 184 -5.12 -16.39 2.92
N CYS A 185 -5.57 -17.56 2.46
CA CYS A 185 -6.96 -17.81 2.06
C CYS A 185 -7.50 -16.84 0.97
N THR A 186 -6.63 -16.35 0.09
CA THR A 186 -6.98 -15.38 -0.95
C THR A 186 -7.60 -16.06 -2.17
N PRO A 187 -8.81 -15.67 -2.61
CA PRO A 187 -9.45 -16.25 -3.79
C PRO A 187 -8.87 -15.63 -5.07
N HIS A 188 -7.61 -15.94 -5.39
CA HIS A 188 -6.88 -15.38 -6.55
C HIS A 188 -7.57 -15.64 -7.90
N LEU A 189 -8.28 -16.77 -7.99
CA LEU A 189 -9.04 -17.21 -9.17
C LEU A 189 -10.53 -16.83 -9.08
N GLY A 190 -10.90 -15.98 -8.12
CA GLY A 190 -12.28 -15.67 -7.80
C GLY A 190 -12.94 -16.74 -6.93
N SER A 191 -14.17 -16.45 -6.50
CA SER A 191 -15.01 -17.40 -5.78
C SER A 191 -16.10 -17.87 -6.72
N ARG A 192 -16.23 -19.20 -6.91
CA ARG A 192 -17.40 -19.75 -7.58
C ARG A 192 -18.59 -19.51 -6.67
N ARG A 193 -19.46 -18.58 -7.04
CA ARG A 193 -20.81 -18.51 -6.47
C ARG A 193 -21.67 -19.50 -7.25
N PRO A 194 -22.20 -20.56 -6.63
CA PRO A 194 -23.34 -21.26 -7.21
C PRO A 194 -24.45 -20.22 -7.33
N GLY A 195 -25.00 -20.00 -8.53
CA GLY A 195 -26.05 -18.98 -8.72
C GLY A 195 -27.21 -19.13 -7.71
N GLY A 196 -27.75 -18.01 -7.23
CA GLY A 196 -28.91 -17.92 -6.33
C GLY A 196 -28.77 -16.84 -5.25
N GLY A 197 -29.81 -16.66 -4.43
CA GLY A 197 -29.87 -15.63 -3.38
C GLY A 197 -28.96 -15.88 -2.17
N MET A 198 -28.95 -14.93 -1.23
CA MET A 198 -28.07 -14.91 -0.04
C MET A 198 -28.09 -16.20 0.79
N TRP A 199 -29.22 -16.92 0.80
CA TRP A 199 -29.36 -18.22 1.49
C TRP A 199 -28.41 -19.31 0.94
N LYS A 200 -28.12 -19.33 -0.38
CA LYS A 200 -27.15 -20.31 -0.94
C LYS A 200 -25.71 -20.00 -0.54
N VAL A 201 -25.38 -18.72 -0.32
CA VAL A 201 -24.06 -18.31 0.19
C VAL A 201 -23.90 -18.74 1.64
N TYR A 202 -24.93 -18.56 2.47
CA TYR A 202 -24.94 -19.09 3.84
C TYR A 202 -24.85 -20.62 3.84
N SER A 203 -25.61 -21.31 2.98
CA SER A 203 -25.60 -22.77 2.88
C SER A 203 -24.22 -23.33 2.45
N PHE A 204 -23.50 -22.64 1.57
CA PHE A 204 -22.14 -23.02 1.18
C PHE A 204 -21.16 -22.78 2.33
N ALA A 205 -21.21 -21.59 2.97
CA ALA A 205 -20.36 -21.28 4.11
C ALA A 205 -20.58 -22.23 5.30
N THR A 206 -21.81 -22.70 5.51
CA THR A 206 -22.10 -23.74 6.50
C THR A 206 -21.69 -25.13 6.03
N SER A 207 -21.78 -25.46 4.73
CA SER A 207 -21.39 -26.80 4.23
C SER A 207 -19.87 -27.02 4.27
N VAL A 208 -19.06 -26.00 3.94
CA VAL A 208 -17.60 -26.10 4.16
C VAL A 208 -17.21 -26.08 5.65
N GLY A 209 -18.12 -25.68 6.55
CA GLY A 209 -17.91 -25.76 8.00
C GLY A 209 -18.33 -27.08 8.65
N LEU A 210 -19.03 -27.96 7.93
CA LEU A 210 -19.56 -29.22 8.45
C LEU A 210 -18.82 -30.47 7.93
N ASP A 211 -18.03 -30.36 6.87
CA ASP A 211 -17.24 -31.48 6.31
C ASP A 211 -15.74 -31.42 6.69
N CYS A 212 -15.39 -30.80 7.81
CA CYS A 212 -14.05 -30.90 8.42
C CYS A 212 -14.04 -31.74 9.71
N ALA A 213 -15.02 -32.64 9.87
CA ALA A 213 -14.97 -33.71 10.86
C ALA A 213 -14.59 -35.03 10.17
N CYS A 214 -13.34 -35.46 10.37
CA CYS A 214 -12.81 -36.81 10.11
C CYS A 214 -12.80 -37.30 8.65
N MET A 215 -11.61 -37.30 8.06
CA MET A 215 -10.91 -38.53 7.66
C MET A 215 -9.40 -38.31 7.73
#